data_AF-E0S7Q5-F1
#
_entry.id   AF-E0S7Q5-F1
#
_cell.length_a   1.000
_cell.length_b   1.000
_cell.length_c   1.000
_cell.angle_alpha   90.00
_cell.angle_beta   90.00
_cell.angle_gamma   90.00
#
_symmetry.space_group_name_H-M   'P 1'
#
loop_
_entity.id
_entity.type
_entity.pdbx_description
1 polymer ?
#
loop_
_entity_poly.entity_id
_entity_poly.type
_entity_poly.pdbx_seq_one_letter_code
_entity_poly.pdbx_strand_id
1 'polypeptide(L)'
;MDFNLLNQKLTGKTEVGLLSTEDYKHMIKDVYDYIRENHPRIDTFLLHGEGILCPLKARSFEFFVLLGVYCPIHPFKDFISIETHMSQEDKNNLESDSRCIVYDSSYGVLSLKESEEMYSRDVLVVTRNQMFYDYYLYKYNARSFYELEGRDRMQYLASKCNKGEMVRDLQVFAIIFTSRVYEELARSIRKKLISRRKNAYLLFLKDLSYERMITIEGTECIVIVDCPFFECSLEMHIPVVTPFEVEYALSREWRRFDKNSFRVEDEATSNCKELDLVERAGKILLRSSGQIVPFSYEEEDMDIHSGESGIACRYDHEGV
;
A
#
# COMPACT_ATOMS: atom_id res chain seq x y z
N MET A 1 1.31 -19.82 -20.35
CA MET A 1 0.21 -18.89 -20.69
C MET A 1 -0.56 -19.49 -21.86
N ASP A 2 -1.89 -19.45 -21.82
CA ASP A 2 -2.72 -19.89 -22.94
C ASP A 2 -2.90 -18.74 -23.94
N PHE A 3 -2.13 -18.77 -25.03
CA PHE A 3 -2.17 -17.76 -26.08
C PHE A 3 -3.46 -17.79 -26.91
N ASN A 4 -4.15 -18.94 -26.99
CA ASN A 4 -5.44 -19.02 -27.68
C ASN A 4 -6.51 -18.28 -26.90
N LEU A 5 -6.55 -18.49 -25.58
CA LEU A 5 -7.44 -17.75 -24.69
C LEU A 5 -7.10 -16.25 -24.68
N LEU A 6 -5.80 -15.90 -24.70
CA LEU A 6 -5.36 -14.50 -24.81
C LEU A 6 -5.96 -13.83 -26.06
N ASN A 7 -5.86 -14.46 -27.24
CA ASN A 7 -6.41 -13.93 -28.48
C ASN A 7 -7.92 -13.69 -28.42
N GLN A 8 -8.66 -14.64 -27.83
CA GLN A 8 -10.09 -14.50 -27.66
C GLN A 8 -10.42 -13.29 -26.77
N LYS A 9 -9.71 -13.11 -25.65
CA LYS A 9 -9.96 -12.00 -24.72
C LYS A 9 -9.50 -10.64 -25.23
N LEU A 10 -8.49 -10.59 -26.10
CA LEU A 10 -8.01 -9.35 -26.71
C LEU A 10 -8.92 -8.83 -27.83
N THR A 11 -9.88 -9.63 -28.30
CA THR A 11 -10.78 -9.23 -29.38
C THR A 11 -11.62 -8.01 -28.97
N GLY A 12 -11.49 -6.92 -29.75
CA GLY A 12 -12.22 -5.67 -29.51
C GLY A 12 -11.61 -4.76 -28.44
N LYS A 13 -10.44 -5.10 -27.90
CA LYS A 13 -9.67 -4.24 -26.99
C LYS A 13 -8.79 -3.27 -27.76
N THR A 14 -8.51 -2.13 -27.15
CA THR A 14 -7.61 -1.09 -27.68
C THR A 14 -6.43 -0.84 -26.74
N GLU A 15 -6.62 -1.05 -25.43
CA GLU A 15 -5.60 -0.77 -24.41
C GLU A 15 -5.38 -1.99 -23.51
N VAL A 16 -4.13 -2.40 -23.31
CA VAL A 16 -3.76 -3.53 -22.44
C VAL A 16 -2.66 -3.15 -21.47
N GLY A 17 -2.86 -3.45 -20.19
CA GLY A 17 -1.80 -3.42 -19.18
C GLY A 17 -1.15 -4.81 -19.04
N LEU A 18 0.13 -4.92 -19.37
CA LEU A 18 0.96 -6.11 -19.12
C LEU A 18 1.72 -5.93 -17.80
N LEU A 19 1.26 -6.59 -16.75
CA LEU A 19 1.85 -6.51 -15.41
C LEU A 19 2.68 -7.76 -15.13
N SER A 20 3.85 -7.57 -14.54
CA SER A 20 4.69 -8.69 -14.09
C SER A 20 5.28 -8.46 -12.72
N THR A 21 5.27 -9.51 -11.89
CA THR A 21 6.13 -9.59 -10.72
C THR A 21 7.56 -9.94 -11.14
N GLU A 22 8.51 -9.83 -10.22
CA GLU A 22 9.92 -10.07 -10.42
C GLU A 22 10.21 -11.47 -10.98
N ASP A 23 9.57 -12.49 -10.43
CA ASP A 23 9.77 -13.90 -10.79
C ASP A 23 9.40 -14.20 -12.25
N TYR A 24 8.46 -13.41 -12.81
CA TYR A 24 7.93 -13.62 -14.15
C TYR A 24 8.45 -12.59 -15.16
N LYS A 25 9.43 -11.74 -14.80
CA LYS A 25 10.02 -10.72 -15.69
C LYS A 25 10.52 -11.30 -17.00
N HIS A 26 11.04 -12.53 -16.98
CA HIS A 26 11.55 -13.22 -18.16
C HIS A 26 10.47 -13.47 -19.23
N MET A 27 9.18 -13.53 -18.85
CA MET A 27 8.08 -13.78 -19.77
C MET A 27 7.53 -12.51 -20.43
N ILE A 28 7.88 -11.32 -19.93
CA ILE A 28 7.32 -10.04 -20.43
C ILE A 28 7.55 -9.88 -21.92
N LYS A 29 8.79 -10.14 -22.37
CA LYS A 29 9.18 -9.94 -23.76
C LYS A 29 8.36 -10.84 -24.70
N ASP A 30 8.31 -12.13 -24.40
CA ASP A 30 7.62 -13.11 -25.25
C ASP A 30 6.13 -12.80 -25.37
N VAL A 31 5.49 -12.40 -24.26
CA VAL A 31 4.07 -12.03 -24.25
C VAL A 31 3.83 -10.71 -24.98
N TYR A 32 4.70 -9.71 -24.78
CA TYR A 32 4.60 -8.42 -25.46
C TYR A 32 4.77 -8.57 -26.98
N ASP A 33 5.81 -9.27 -27.43
CA ASP A 33 6.09 -9.51 -28.84
C ASP A 33 4.92 -10.28 -29.48
N TYR A 34 4.37 -11.28 -28.78
CA TYR A 34 3.17 -11.99 -29.23
C TYR A 34 1.96 -11.08 -29.45
N ILE A 35 1.63 -10.20 -28.49
CA ILE A 35 0.49 -9.27 -28.61
C ILE A 35 0.74 -8.31 -29.77
N ARG A 36 1.96 -7.78 -29.89
CA ARG A 36 2.32 -6.83 -30.94
C ARG A 36 2.22 -7.43 -32.35
N GLU A 37 2.61 -8.69 -32.52
CA GLU A 37 2.56 -9.38 -33.81
C GLU A 37 1.12 -9.76 -34.21
N ASN A 38 0.31 -10.25 -33.26
CA ASN A 38 -1.02 -10.78 -33.56
C ASN A 38 -2.15 -9.74 -33.44
N HIS A 39 -1.93 -8.68 -32.64
CA HIS A 39 -2.89 -7.60 -32.39
C HIS A 39 -2.20 -6.22 -32.49
N PRO A 40 -1.68 -5.84 -33.67
CA PRO A 40 -0.84 -4.64 -33.84
C PRO A 40 -1.56 -3.30 -33.60
N ARG A 41 -2.88 -3.31 -33.40
CA ARG A 41 -3.70 -2.14 -33.10
C ARG A 41 -3.93 -1.92 -31.60
N ILE A 42 -3.42 -2.82 -30.76
CA ILE A 42 -3.57 -2.74 -29.30
C ILE A 42 -2.35 -2.04 -28.72
N ASP A 43 -2.59 -0.95 -28.00
CA ASP A 43 -1.55 -0.27 -27.23
C ASP A 43 -1.27 -1.08 -25.96
N THR A 44 -0.05 -1.63 -25.88
CA THR A 44 0.38 -2.48 -24.77
C THR A 44 1.33 -1.71 -23.84
N PHE A 45 0.94 -1.57 -22.57
CA PHE A 45 1.68 -0.84 -21.56
C PHE A 45 2.36 -1.82 -20.59
N LEU A 46 3.69 -1.73 -20.49
CA LEU A 46 4.48 -2.54 -19.58
C LEU A 46 4.46 -1.92 -18.19
N LEU A 47 4.08 -2.70 -17.19
CA LEU A 47 3.98 -2.26 -15.80
C LEU A 47 4.68 -3.26 -14.90
N HIS A 48 5.45 -2.73 -13.97
CA HIS A 48 6.09 -3.54 -12.93
C HIS A 48 5.16 -3.63 -11.71
N GLY A 49 4.93 -4.85 -11.22
CA GLY A 49 4.34 -5.06 -9.90
C GLY A 49 5.41 -5.55 -8.93
N GLU A 50 5.39 -5.00 -7.71
CA GLU A 50 6.31 -5.34 -6.63
C GLU A 50 5.74 -6.51 -5.81
N GLY A 51 6.28 -7.71 -5.99
CA GLY A 51 5.89 -8.91 -5.25
C GLY A 51 4.50 -9.46 -5.61
N ILE A 52 3.43 -8.66 -5.48
CA ILE A 52 2.05 -9.03 -5.81
C ILE A 52 1.41 -7.98 -6.73
N LEU A 53 0.68 -8.46 -7.74
CA LEU A 53 -0.06 -7.61 -8.66
C LEU A 53 -1.39 -7.17 -8.03
N CYS A 54 -1.59 -5.86 -7.86
CA CYS A 54 -2.81 -5.32 -7.27
C CYS A 54 -3.42 -4.25 -8.19
N PRO A 55 -4.74 -4.32 -8.51
CA PRO A 55 -5.37 -3.33 -9.37
C PRO A 55 -5.40 -1.94 -8.73
N LEU A 56 -5.31 -1.85 -7.39
CA LEU A 56 -5.24 -0.57 -6.69
C LEU A 56 -3.91 0.17 -6.93
N LYS A 57 -2.84 -0.57 -7.26
CA LYS A 57 -1.52 -0.01 -7.57
C LYS A 57 -1.33 0.26 -9.06
N ALA A 58 -2.10 -0.45 -9.91
CA ALA A 58 -2.06 -0.27 -11.35
C ALA A 58 -2.79 1.00 -11.82
N ARG A 59 -2.48 1.44 -13.05
CA ARG A 59 -3.37 2.34 -13.81
C ARG A 59 -4.56 1.51 -14.35
N SER A 60 -5.68 2.16 -14.64
CA SER A 60 -6.83 1.50 -15.25
C SER A 60 -6.58 1.26 -16.75
N PHE A 61 -6.88 0.06 -17.21
CA PHE A 61 -6.83 -0.37 -18.61
C PHE A 61 -8.10 -1.17 -18.95
N GLU A 62 -8.40 -1.34 -20.23
CA GLU A 62 -9.55 -2.14 -20.68
C GLU A 62 -9.37 -3.65 -20.43
N PHE A 63 -8.12 -4.09 -20.39
CA PHE A 63 -7.75 -5.48 -20.18
C PHE A 63 -6.36 -5.58 -19.54
N PHE A 64 -6.18 -6.62 -18.72
CA PHE A 64 -4.91 -6.90 -18.06
C PHE A 64 -4.35 -8.26 -18.43
N VAL A 65 -3.06 -8.31 -18.68
CA VAL A 65 -2.29 -9.55 -18.76
C VAL A 65 -1.40 -9.61 -17.52
N LEU A 66 -1.66 -10.60 -16.66
CA LEU A 66 -1.04 -10.72 -15.33
C LEU A 66 -0.01 -11.85 -15.34
N LEU A 67 1.27 -11.49 -15.21
CA LEU A 67 2.38 -12.41 -15.09
C LEU A 67 2.83 -12.47 -13.62
N GLY A 68 2.23 -13.38 -12.85
CA GLY A 68 2.58 -13.61 -11.45
C GLY A 68 1.39 -13.65 -10.50
N VAL A 69 1.67 -13.62 -9.20
CA VAL A 69 0.65 -13.68 -8.14
C VAL A 69 -0.08 -12.35 -8.07
N TYR A 70 -1.41 -12.38 -8.08
CA TYR A 70 -2.24 -11.20 -7.95
C TYR A 70 -3.04 -11.19 -6.64
N CYS A 71 -3.40 -9.99 -6.21
CA CYS A 71 -4.01 -9.72 -4.92
C CYS A 71 -5.39 -10.40 -4.82
N PRO A 72 -5.61 -11.28 -3.82
CA PRO A 72 -6.90 -11.93 -3.64
C PRO A 72 -7.96 -10.95 -3.08
N ILE A 73 -7.56 -9.93 -2.34
CA ILE A 73 -8.50 -8.95 -1.72
C ILE A 73 -9.09 -8.01 -2.77
N HIS A 74 -8.32 -7.67 -3.82
CA HIS A 74 -8.73 -6.72 -4.85
C HIS A 74 -8.71 -7.38 -6.22
N PRO A 75 -9.87 -7.83 -6.73
CA PRO A 75 -9.94 -8.54 -8.00
C PRO A 75 -9.74 -7.60 -9.19
N PHE A 76 -8.99 -8.07 -10.19
CA PHE A 76 -8.98 -7.46 -11.52
C PHE A 76 -10.31 -7.77 -12.23
N LYS A 77 -10.87 -6.79 -12.95
CA LYS A 77 -12.18 -6.94 -13.62
C LYS A 77 -12.10 -7.77 -14.89
N ASP A 78 -11.17 -7.43 -15.78
CA ASP A 78 -11.00 -8.12 -17.06
C ASP A 78 -9.52 -8.40 -17.27
N PHE A 79 -9.16 -9.68 -17.19
CA PHE A 79 -7.77 -10.10 -17.22
C PHE A 79 -7.60 -11.53 -17.70
N ILE A 80 -6.34 -11.85 -18.04
CA ILE A 80 -5.82 -13.21 -18.14
C ILE A 80 -4.55 -13.30 -17.31
N SER A 81 -4.38 -14.41 -16.60
CA SER A 81 -3.20 -14.68 -15.79
C SER A 81 -2.46 -15.91 -16.30
N ILE A 82 -1.21 -16.04 -15.89
CA ILE A 82 -0.51 -17.31 -15.98
C ILE A 82 -1.07 -18.25 -14.92
N GLU A 83 -1.40 -19.47 -15.33
CA GLU A 83 -1.63 -20.58 -14.41
C GLU A 83 -0.40 -21.49 -14.42
N THR A 84 0.02 -21.86 -13.21
CA THR A 84 1.09 -22.80 -12.94
C THR A 84 0.46 -24.11 -12.48
N HIS A 85 0.82 -25.21 -13.14
CA HIS A 85 0.35 -26.52 -12.71
C HIS A 85 1.19 -27.02 -11.53
N MET A 86 0.50 -27.40 -10.47
CA MET A 86 1.09 -28.08 -9.33
C MET A 86 1.50 -29.52 -9.71
N SER A 87 2.63 -29.97 -9.16
CA SER A 87 3.12 -31.35 -9.37
C SER A 87 2.12 -32.37 -8.81
N GLN A 88 2.12 -33.60 -9.33
CA GLN A 88 1.22 -34.64 -8.82
C GLN A 88 1.57 -35.03 -7.37
N GLU A 89 2.86 -34.97 -7.03
CA GLU A 89 3.35 -35.22 -5.66
C GLU A 89 2.79 -34.18 -4.67
N ASP A 90 2.88 -32.89 -5.02
CA ASP A 90 2.34 -31.80 -4.20
C ASP A 90 0.83 -31.95 -4.00
N LYS A 91 0.09 -32.31 -5.07
CA LYS A 91 -1.36 -32.55 -4.99
C LYS A 91 -1.69 -33.69 -4.02
N ASN A 92 -0.99 -34.82 -4.13
CA ASN A 92 -1.20 -35.96 -3.24
C ASN A 92 -0.90 -35.60 -1.77
N ASN A 93 0.15 -34.81 -1.54
CA ASN A 93 0.50 -34.33 -0.20
C ASN A 93 -0.61 -33.45 0.39
N LEU A 94 -1.19 -32.55 -0.42
CA LEU A 94 -2.26 -31.65 0.00
C LEU A 94 -3.61 -32.34 0.19
N GLU A 95 -3.94 -33.37 -0.59
CA GLU A 95 -5.18 -34.15 -0.44
C GLU A 95 -5.26 -34.85 0.93
N SER A 96 -4.11 -35.23 1.49
CA SER A 96 -4.01 -35.85 2.81
C SER A 96 -3.98 -34.85 3.97
N ASP A 97 -3.94 -33.55 3.68
CA ASP A 97 -3.79 -32.51 4.69
C ASP A 97 -5.14 -32.07 5.27
N SER A 98 -5.25 -32.07 6.60
CA SER A 98 -6.46 -31.70 7.33
C SER A 98 -6.56 -30.20 7.64
N ARG A 99 -5.51 -29.42 7.35
CA ARG A 99 -5.43 -27.98 7.60
C ARG A 99 -6.32 -27.18 6.64
N CYS A 100 -6.55 -25.92 6.97
CA CYS A 100 -7.16 -24.98 6.04
C CYS A 100 -6.13 -24.56 4.98
N ILE A 101 -6.30 -25.04 3.75
CA ILE A 101 -5.36 -24.78 2.66
C ILE A 101 -5.76 -23.51 1.91
N VAL A 102 -4.81 -22.58 1.76
CA VAL A 102 -4.96 -21.34 0.99
C VAL A 102 -3.98 -21.38 -0.17
N TYR A 103 -4.49 -21.18 -1.38
CA TYR A 103 -3.69 -21.12 -2.60
C TYR A 103 -3.53 -19.67 -3.04
N ASP A 104 -2.37 -19.34 -3.59
CA ASP A 104 -2.23 -18.12 -4.37
C ASP A 104 -2.90 -18.26 -5.76
N SER A 105 -2.94 -17.16 -6.48
CA SER A 105 -3.61 -17.09 -7.77
C SER A 105 -2.93 -17.87 -8.90
N SER A 106 -1.68 -18.30 -8.72
CA SER A 106 -0.96 -19.06 -9.76
C SER A 106 -1.52 -20.47 -9.94
N TYR A 107 -2.19 -21.03 -8.93
CA TYR A 107 -2.73 -22.40 -8.97
C TYR A 107 -4.20 -22.49 -9.42
N GLY A 108 -4.77 -21.39 -9.94
CA GLY A 108 -6.13 -21.37 -10.53
C GLY A 108 -7.30 -21.48 -9.53
N VAL A 109 -7.03 -21.72 -8.24
CA VAL A 109 -8.04 -21.81 -7.18
C VAL A 109 -7.91 -20.63 -6.22
N LEU A 110 -8.67 -19.56 -6.45
CA LEU A 110 -8.84 -18.50 -5.45
C LEU A 110 -9.78 -18.99 -4.35
N SER A 111 -9.23 -19.60 -3.29
CA SER A 111 -9.97 -19.83 -2.06
C SER A 111 -9.81 -18.63 -1.13
N LEU A 112 -10.56 -17.55 -1.39
CA LEU A 112 -10.84 -16.56 -0.35
C LEU A 112 -11.92 -17.13 0.57
N LYS A 113 -11.50 -17.99 1.49
CA LYS A 113 -12.29 -18.22 2.69
C LYS A 113 -11.79 -17.28 3.76
N GLU A 114 -12.06 -15.97 3.64
CA GLU A 114 -12.06 -15.11 4.84
C GLU A 114 -13.28 -15.50 5.69
N SER A 115 -13.25 -16.70 6.27
CA SER A 115 -14.23 -17.15 7.24
C SER A 115 -13.59 -17.07 8.62
N GLU A 116 -14.41 -16.84 9.64
CA GLU A 116 -13.98 -16.94 11.04
C GLU A 116 -13.34 -18.31 11.34
N GLU A 117 -13.59 -19.32 10.51
CA GLU A 117 -12.99 -20.65 10.57
C GLU A 117 -11.47 -20.66 10.36
N MET A 118 -10.89 -19.68 9.65
CA MET A 118 -9.42 -19.59 9.50
C MET A 118 -8.72 -19.26 10.82
N TYR A 119 -9.40 -18.59 11.75
CA TYR A 119 -8.82 -18.30 13.07
C TYR A 119 -8.88 -19.48 14.03
N SER A 120 -9.70 -20.50 13.73
CA SER A 120 -9.90 -21.68 14.57
C SER A 120 -9.21 -22.94 14.04
N ARG A 121 -8.55 -22.85 12.89
CA ARG A 121 -7.83 -23.97 12.26
C ARG A 121 -6.40 -23.60 11.93
N ASP A 122 -5.54 -24.60 11.91
CA ASP A 122 -4.20 -24.45 11.35
C ASP A 122 -4.31 -24.14 9.85
N VAL A 123 -3.64 -23.07 9.42
CA VAL A 123 -3.63 -22.60 8.03
C VAL A 123 -2.34 -23.03 7.35
N LEU A 124 -2.47 -23.60 6.16
CA LEU A 124 -1.35 -23.95 5.28
C LEU A 124 -1.46 -23.11 4.00
N VAL A 125 -0.42 -22.35 3.69
CA VAL A 125 -0.37 -21.49 2.51
C VAL A 125 0.47 -22.16 1.44
N VAL A 126 -0.13 -22.33 0.27
CA VAL A 126 0.48 -22.89 -0.93
C VAL A 126 0.79 -21.74 -1.88
N THR A 127 1.99 -21.21 -1.72
CA THR A 127 2.54 -20.11 -2.53
C THR A 127 4.05 -20.20 -2.56
N ARG A 128 4.66 -19.73 -3.65
CA ARG A 128 6.10 -19.45 -3.71
C ARG A 128 6.42 -17.97 -3.47
N ASN A 129 5.40 -17.14 -3.27
CA ASN A 129 5.54 -15.70 -3.10
C ASN A 129 5.62 -15.33 -1.63
N GLN A 130 6.77 -14.77 -1.21
CA GLN A 130 7.01 -14.40 0.19
C GLN A 130 5.99 -13.39 0.72
N MET A 131 5.66 -12.36 -0.07
CA MET A 131 4.72 -11.32 0.33
C MET A 131 3.30 -11.88 0.56
N PHE A 132 2.88 -12.86 -0.24
CA PHE A 132 1.61 -13.55 -0.06
C PHE A 132 1.61 -14.33 1.25
N TYR A 133 2.67 -15.12 1.48
CA TYR A 133 2.82 -15.90 2.71
C TYR A 133 2.87 -15.03 3.97
N ASP A 134 3.66 -13.95 3.96
CA ASP A 134 3.84 -13.04 5.10
C ASP A 134 2.50 -12.49 5.62
N TYR A 135 1.59 -12.11 4.72
CA TYR A 135 0.27 -11.63 5.10
C TYR A 135 -0.50 -12.68 5.92
N TYR A 136 -0.56 -13.92 5.45
CA TYR A 136 -1.27 -15.00 6.15
C TYR A 136 -0.51 -15.48 7.40
N LEU A 137 0.82 -15.44 7.41
CA LEU A 137 1.64 -15.71 8.59
C LEU A 137 1.30 -14.72 9.71
N TYR A 138 1.32 -13.42 9.43
CA TYR A 138 1.04 -12.42 10.47
C TYR A 138 -0.41 -12.45 10.93
N LYS A 139 -1.36 -12.55 9.98
CA LYS A 139 -2.80 -12.53 10.27
C LYS A 139 -3.30 -13.80 10.96
N TYR A 140 -2.84 -14.98 10.52
CA TYR A 140 -3.40 -16.28 10.92
C TYR A 140 -2.39 -17.27 11.51
N ASN A 141 -1.12 -16.89 11.69
CA ASN A 141 -0.06 -17.83 12.10
C ASN A 141 0.09 -19.02 11.13
N ALA A 142 -0.10 -18.76 9.84
CA ALA A 142 -0.08 -19.79 8.82
C ALA A 142 1.31 -20.39 8.62
N ARG A 143 1.36 -21.64 8.13
CA ARG A 143 2.60 -22.33 7.73
C ARG A 143 2.75 -22.29 6.21
N SER A 144 4.00 -22.23 5.75
CA SER A 144 4.31 -22.35 4.32
C SER A 144 4.37 -23.82 3.90
N PHE A 145 3.71 -24.17 2.80
CA PHE A 145 3.86 -25.48 2.16
C PHE A 145 5.23 -25.67 1.52
N TYR A 146 5.74 -24.64 0.83
CA TYR A 146 7.05 -24.66 0.17
C TYR A 146 8.19 -24.16 1.06
N GLU A 147 8.02 -24.18 2.39
CA GLU A 147 9.07 -23.81 3.35
C GLU A 147 9.75 -22.45 3.07
N LEU A 148 8.96 -21.44 2.69
CA LEU A 148 9.41 -20.06 2.52
C LEU A 148 10.06 -19.52 3.80
N GLU A 149 10.85 -18.45 3.63
CA GLU A 149 11.67 -17.89 4.71
C GLU A 149 10.82 -17.62 5.96
N GLY A 150 11.23 -18.25 7.07
CA GLY A 150 10.56 -18.13 8.34
C GLY A 150 10.81 -16.76 8.95
N ARG A 151 9.76 -15.93 9.04
CA ARG A 151 9.79 -14.69 9.81
C ARG A 151 9.23 -14.91 11.21
N ASP A 152 9.83 -14.27 12.21
CA ASP A 152 9.32 -14.33 13.58
C ASP A 152 8.03 -13.50 13.69
N ARG A 153 6.90 -14.20 13.72
CA ARG A 153 5.58 -13.60 13.90
C ARG A 153 5.46 -12.86 15.25
N MET A 154 6.04 -13.42 16.32
CA MET A 154 5.97 -12.80 17.64
C MET A 154 6.75 -11.48 17.63
N GLN A 155 7.95 -11.47 17.04
CA GLN A 155 8.73 -10.26 16.86
C GLN A 155 7.97 -9.21 16.03
N TYR A 156 7.35 -9.62 14.91
CA TYR A 156 6.55 -8.72 14.07
C TYR A 156 5.38 -8.12 14.85
N LEU A 157 4.56 -8.95 15.51
CA LEU A 157 3.39 -8.46 16.26
C LEU A 157 3.78 -7.62 17.48
N ALA A 158 4.84 -7.99 18.19
CA ALA A 158 5.39 -7.18 19.28
C ALA A 158 5.85 -5.81 18.77
N SER A 159 6.44 -5.73 17.57
CA SER A 159 6.80 -4.45 16.96
C SER A 159 5.57 -3.57 16.70
N LYS A 160 4.42 -4.16 16.33
CA LYS A 160 3.15 -3.44 16.13
C LYS A 160 2.59 -2.94 17.47
N CYS A 161 2.64 -3.73 18.55
CA CYS A 161 2.31 -3.25 19.90
C CYS A 161 3.15 -2.04 20.28
N ASN A 162 4.48 -2.16 20.12
CA ASN A 162 5.43 -1.12 20.51
C ASN A 162 5.20 0.17 19.73
N LYS A 163 4.96 0.07 18.42
CA LYS A 163 4.57 1.22 17.59
C LYS A 163 3.29 1.88 18.08
N GLY A 164 2.26 1.09 18.44
CA GLY A 164 1.03 1.61 19.01
C GLY A 164 1.25 2.35 20.35
N GLU A 165 2.09 1.83 21.24
CA GLU A 165 2.48 2.52 22.47
C GLU A 165 3.23 3.84 22.19
N MET A 166 4.16 3.83 21.23
CA MET A 166 4.95 5.01 20.84
C MET A 166 4.07 6.16 20.34
N VAL A 167 3.01 5.86 19.57
CA VAL A 167 2.18 6.90 18.95
C VAL A 167 1.03 7.39 19.83
N ARG A 168 0.85 6.78 21.01
CA ARG A 168 -0.26 7.08 21.91
C ARG A 168 -0.32 8.56 22.32
N ASP A 169 0.83 9.11 22.68
CA ASP A 169 0.92 10.43 23.29
C ASP A 169 1.18 11.55 22.25
N LEU A 170 1.39 11.17 20.98
CA LEU A 170 1.57 12.09 19.86
C LEU A 170 0.28 12.86 19.53
N GLN A 171 0.42 14.07 19.02
CA GLN A 171 -0.66 15.03 18.79
C GLN A 171 -0.95 15.28 17.31
N VAL A 172 0.05 15.15 16.42
CA VAL A 172 -0.11 15.52 15.00
C VAL A 172 0.12 14.33 14.08
N PHE A 173 -0.92 13.95 13.35
CA PHE A 173 -0.95 12.77 12.47
C PHE A 173 -1.19 13.17 11.01
N ALA A 174 -0.41 12.58 10.10
CA ALA A 174 -0.74 12.50 8.68
C ALA A 174 -1.29 11.12 8.36
N ILE A 175 -2.53 11.04 7.87
CA ILE A 175 -3.14 9.80 7.40
C ILE A 175 -3.05 9.76 5.88
N ILE A 176 -2.18 8.90 5.38
CA ILE A 176 -1.94 8.71 3.96
C ILE A 176 -2.71 7.47 3.50
N PHE A 177 -3.56 7.61 2.50
CA PHE A 177 -4.21 6.49 1.84
C PHE A 177 -3.81 6.42 0.37
N THR A 178 -3.50 5.21 -0.10
CA THR A 178 -2.92 4.98 -1.44
C THR A 178 -3.96 4.73 -2.52
N SER A 179 -5.20 4.44 -2.10
CA SER A 179 -6.32 4.14 -2.99
C SER A 179 -7.61 4.72 -2.43
N ARG A 180 -8.48 5.21 -3.32
CA ARG A 180 -9.81 5.74 -2.98
C ARG A 180 -10.70 4.73 -2.25
N VAL A 181 -10.45 3.42 -2.43
CA VAL A 181 -11.15 2.35 -1.70
C VAL A 181 -10.96 2.49 -0.18
N TYR A 182 -9.85 3.09 0.27
CA TYR A 182 -9.55 3.28 1.68
C TYR A 182 -9.94 4.65 2.24
N GLU A 183 -10.58 5.50 1.44
CA GLU A 183 -10.92 6.86 1.86
C GLU A 183 -11.86 6.88 3.07
N GLU A 184 -12.85 5.99 3.12
CA GLU A 184 -13.79 5.89 4.25
C GLU A 184 -13.08 5.45 5.54
N LEU A 185 -12.19 4.47 5.44
CA LEU A 185 -11.37 4.02 6.56
C LEU A 185 -10.47 5.16 7.07
N ALA A 186 -9.79 5.86 6.18
CA ALA A 186 -8.96 7.01 6.53
C ALA A 186 -9.78 8.13 7.21
N ARG A 187 -10.99 8.43 6.71
CA ARG A 187 -11.92 9.38 7.33
C ARG A 187 -12.38 8.94 8.71
N SER A 188 -12.63 7.64 8.91
CA SER A 188 -12.99 7.07 10.21
C SER A 188 -11.87 7.25 11.23
N ILE A 189 -10.62 6.93 10.85
CA ILE A 189 -9.42 7.13 11.68
C ILE A 189 -9.29 8.60 12.07
N ARG A 190 -9.39 9.51 11.10
CA ARG A 190 -9.33 10.96 11.34
C ARG A 190 -10.39 11.40 12.35
N LYS A 191 -11.64 10.96 12.20
CA LYS A 191 -12.74 11.31 13.11
C LYS A 191 -12.42 10.91 14.55
N LYS A 192 -11.86 9.71 14.76
CA LYS A 192 -11.51 9.18 16.08
C LYS A 192 -10.27 9.83 16.70
N LEU A 193 -9.32 10.29 15.89
CA LEU A 193 -8.18 11.07 16.38
C LEU A 193 -8.64 12.47 16.82
N ILE A 194 -9.48 13.13 16.01
CA ILE A 194 -10.03 14.46 16.34
C ILE A 194 -10.91 14.41 17.60
N SER A 195 -11.74 13.37 17.77
CA SER A 195 -12.56 13.22 18.98
C SER A 195 -11.73 13.10 20.27
N ARG A 196 -10.44 12.78 20.15
CA ARG A 196 -9.46 12.73 21.24
C ARG A 196 -8.51 13.93 21.26
N ARG A 197 -8.91 15.04 20.62
CA ARG A 197 -8.16 16.31 20.55
C ARG A 197 -6.79 16.20 19.87
N LYS A 198 -6.61 15.23 18.98
CA LYS A 198 -5.42 15.11 18.13
C LYS A 198 -5.66 15.80 16.78
N ASN A 199 -4.62 16.42 16.24
CA ASN A 199 -4.62 16.98 14.89
C ASN A 199 -4.38 15.85 13.88
N ALA A 200 -5.28 15.71 12.89
CA ALA A 200 -5.19 14.66 11.89
C ALA A 200 -5.52 15.18 10.49
N TYR A 201 -4.55 15.03 9.59
CA TYR A 201 -4.63 15.41 8.18
C TYR A 201 -4.86 14.19 7.29
N LEU A 202 -5.60 14.36 6.20
CA LEU A 202 -5.78 13.32 5.19
C LEU A 202 -4.98 13.68 3.95
N LEU A 203 -4.17 12.74 3.48
CA LEU A 203 -3.34 12.87 2.29
C LEU A 203 -3.61 11.69 1.37
N PHE A 204 -3.84 11.98 0.09
CA PHE A 204 -3.96 10.95 -0.94
C PHE A 204 -2.66 10.89 -1.72
N LEU A 205 -1.90 9.79 -1.55
CA LEU A 205 -0.64 9.55 -2.24
C LEU A 205 -0.65 8.14 -2.81
N LYS A 206 -0.86 8.02 -4.12
CA LYS A 206 -0.94 6.71 -4.81
C LYS A 206 0.35 5.89 -4.65
N ASP A 207 1.48 6.60 -4.68
CA ASP A 207 2.81 6.03 -4.62
C ASP A 207 3.58 6.63 -3.44
N LEU A 208 4.10 5.74 -2.59
CA LEU A 208 4.78 6.04 -1.34
C LEU A 208 6.28 5.90 -1.57
N SER A 209 6.98 7.03 -1.56
CA SER A 209 8.44 7.08 -1.63
C SER A 209 8.99 7.88 -0.46
N TYR A 210 10.24 7.61 -0.09
CA TYR A 210 10.92 8.34 0.97
C TYR A 210 10.90 9.85 0.70
N GLU A 211 11.19 10.25 -0.54
CA GLU A 211 11.27 11.63 -1.00
C GLU A 211 9.94 12.36 -0.86
N ARG A 212 8.82 11.66 -1.07
CA ARG A 212 7.48 12.24 -0.87
C ARG A 212 7.14 12.33 0.60
N MET A 213 7.49 11.31 1.38
CA MET A 213 7.13 11.25 2.79
C MET A 213 7.93 12.24 3.63
N ILE A 214 9.21 12.50 3.31
CA ILE A 214 10.04 13.44 4.08
C ILE A 214 9.59 14.90 3.94
N THR A 215 8.88 15.25 2.86
CA THR A 215 8.31 16.59 2.68
C THR A 215 7.09 16.88 3.55
N ILE A 216 6.58 15.88 4.28
CA ILE A 216 5.43 16.05 5.18
C ILE A 216 5.93 16.62 6.52
N GLU A 217 6.05 17.94 6.56
CA GLU A 217 6.53 18.65 7.75
C GLU A 217 5.44 18.85 8.81
N GLY A 218 5.88 19.06 10.06
CA GLY A 218 5.00 19.39 11.19
C GLY A 218 4.12 18.24 11.67
N THR A 219 4.41 17.01 11.25
CA THR A 219 3.71 15.79 11.70
C THR A 219 4.62 14.97 12.61
N GLU A 220 4.01 14.33 13.61
CA GLU A 220 4.72 13.49 14.57
C GLU A 220 4.56 12.00 14.24
N CYS A 221 3.53 11.65 13.46
CA CYS A 221 3.24 10.28 13.06
C CYS A 221 2.59 10.23 11.68
N ILE A 222 2.95 9.22 10.89
CA ILE A 222 2.30 8.89 9.63
C ILE A 222 1.52 7.58 9.79
N VAL A 223 0.24 7.62 9.45
CA VAL A 223 -0.64 6.46 9.35
C VAL A 223 -0.80 6.09 7.87
N ILE A 224 -0.34 4.90 7.48
CA ILE A 224 -0.46 4.40 6.11
C ILE A 224 -1.67 3.47 5.99
N VAL A 225 -2.59 3.80 5.09
CA VAL A 225 -3.74 2.98 4.73
C VAL A 225 -3.56 2.50 3.29
N ASP A 226 -3.16 1.24 3.15
CA ASP A 226 -2.81 0.62 1.87
C ASP A 226 -3.36 -0.81 1.78
N CYS A 227 -3.19 -1.47 0.63
CA CYS A 227 -3.49 -2.88 0.49
C CYS A 227 -2.73 -3.72 1.53
N PRO A 228 -3.38 -4.60 2.32
CA PRO A 228 -2.73 -5.33 3.41
C PRO A 228 -1.54 -6.21 3.02
N PHE A 229 -1.43 -6.57 1.75
CA PHE A 229 -0.28 -7.31 1.23
C PHE A 229 1.00 -6.46 1.14
N PHE A 230 0.88 -5.14 1.01
CA PHE A 230 2.04 -4.24 0.92
C PHE A 230 2.49 -3.82 2.32
N GLU A 231 3.80 -3.79 2.54
CA GLU A 231 4.41 -3.26 3.76
C GLU A 231 5.20 -2.00 3.40
N CYS A 232 5.00 -0.92 4.16
CA CYS A 232 5.82 0.28 4.03
C CYS A 232 7.12 0.06 4.82
N SER A 233 8.22 -0.22 4.11
CA SER A 233 9.56 -0.42 4.69
C SER A 233 10.39 0.86 4.79
N LEU A 234 9.81 2.02 4.48
CA LEU A 234 10.53 3.29 4.47
C LEU A 234 11.00 3.68 5.90
N GLU A 235 12.31 3.82 6.06
CA GLU A 235 12.92 4.30 7.30
C GLU A 235 12.72 5.80 7.44
N MET A 236 11.77 6.20 8.26
CA MET A 236 11.45 7.60 8.54
C MET A 236 11.92 7.98 9.93
N HIS A 237 12.28 9.26 10.10
CA HIS A 237 12.63 9.83 11.40
C HIS A 237 11.43 9.92 12.36
N ILE A 238 10.21 9.84 11.84
CA ILE A 238 8.95 9.76 12.59
C ILE A 238 8.30 8.37 12.43
N PRO A 239 7.53 7.91 13.42
CA PRO A 239 6.86 6.62 13.36
C PRO A 239 5.86 6.52 12.20
N VAL A 240 6.03 5.48 11.40
CA VAL A 240 5.10 5.04 10.35
C VAL A 240 4.33 3.81 10.86
N VAL A 241 3.01 3.94 10.92
CA VAL A 241 2.08 2.96 11.50
C VAL A 241 0.92 2.65 10.56
N THR A 242 0.20 1.57 10.81
CA THR A 242 -1.02 1.18 10.11
C THR A 242 -2.26 1.49 10.96
N PRO A 243 -3.48 1.42 10.40
CA PRO A 243 -4.72 1.55 11.16
C PRO A 243 -4.77 0.69 12.42
N PHE A 244 -4.23 -0.54 12.38
CA PHE A 244 -4.20 -1.44 13.53
C PHE A 244 -3.46 -0.84 14.73
N GLU A 245 -2.25 -0.30 14.53
CA GLU A 245 -1.47 0.31 15.61
C GLU A 245 -2.17 1.54 16.18
N VAL A 246 -2.86 2.31 15.34
CA VAL A 246 -3.67 3.46 15.80
C VAL A 246 -4.87 2.98 16.61
N GLU A 247 -5.58 1.93 16.17
CA GLU A 247 -6.67 1.33 16.96
C GLU A 247 -6.16 0.91 18.33
N TYR A 248 -5.05 0.16 18.38
CA TYR A 248 -4.43 -0.26 19.63
C TYR A 248 -4.02 0.93 20.52
N ALA A 249 -3.42 1.98 19.94
CA ALA A 249 -3.04 3.18 20.68
C ALA A 249 -4.25 3.89 21.33
N LEU A 250 -5.41 3.81 20.69
CA LEU A 250 -6.65 4.45 21.16
C LEU A 250 -7.46 3.59 22.11
N SER A 251 -7.53 2.27 21.89
CA SER A 251 -8.35 1.34 22.68
C SER A 251 -7.60 0.67 23.83
N ARG A 252 -6.28 0.52 23.71
CA ARG A 252 -5.42 -0.33 24.57
C ARG A 252 -5.80 -1.81 24.55
N GLU A 253 -6.59 -2.22 23.57
CA GLU A 253 -7.01 -3.61 23.41
C GLU A 253 -6.28 -4.24 22.24
N TRP A 254 -5.55 -5.32 22.52
CA TRP A 254 -5.02 -6.15 21.46
C TRP A 254 -6.14 -6.98 20.83
N ARG A 255 -6.47 -6.68 19.59
CA ARG A 255 -7.45 -7.41 18.79
C ARG A 255 -6.75 -8.32 17.78
N ARG A 256 -7.54 -9.13 17.08
CA ARG A 256 -7.02 -9.95 15.97
C ARG A 256 -6.33 -9.03 14.98
N PHE A 257 -5.08 -9.36 14.65
CA PHE A 257 -4.25 -8.53 13.79
C PHE A 257 -4.78 -8.52 12.35
N ASP A 258 -4.99 -7.32 11.82
CA ASP A 258 -5.19 -7.02 10.41
C ASP A 258 -4.72 -5.58 10.19
N LYS A 259 -3.81 -5.32 9.25
CA LYS A 259 -3.23 -3.98 9.03
C LYS A 259 -4.29 -2.89 8.92
N ASN A 260 -5.41 -3.19 8.26
CA ASN A 260 -6.49 -2.22 8.03
C ASN A 260 -7.65 -2.35 9.01
N SER A 261 -7.52 -3.12 10.11
CA SER A 261 -8.56 -3.11 11.14
C SER A 261 -8.60 -1.78 11.86
N PHE A 262 -9.79 -1.21 11.94
CA PHE A 262 -10.05 -0.04 12.76
C PHE A 262 -11.50 -0.05 13.27
N ARG A 263 -11.69 -0.48 14.53
CA ARG A 263 -13.02 -0.58 15.16
C ARG A 263 -13.05 0.04 16.55
N VAL A 264 -12.68 1.31 16.64
CA VAL A 264 -12.79 2.05 17.90
C VAL A 264 -14.25 2.48 18.10
N GLU A 265 -14.88 2.06 19.20
CA GLU A 265 -16.25 2.47 19.54
C GLU A 265 -16.31 3.99 19.82
N ASP A 266 -17.48 4.61 19.63
CA ASP A 266 -17.68 6.01 20.05
C ASP A 266 -17.84 6.02 21.57
N GLU A 267 -16.88 6.60 22.29
CA GLU A 267 -17.15 7.02 23.66
C GLU A 267 -18.31 8.02 23.62
N ALA A 268 -19.28 7.82 24.52
CA ALA A 268 -20.54 8.57 24.56
C ALA A 268 -20.33 10.04 24.21
N THR A 269 -21.08 10.48 23.20
CA THR A 269 -21.06 11.82 22.60
C THR A 269 -20.65 12.90 23.61
N SER A 270 -19.39 13.30 23.57
CA SER A 270 -19.03 14.62 24.08
C SER A 270 -19.81 15.63 23.25
N ASN A 271 -20.75 16.33 23.88
CA ASN A 271 -21.58 17.38 23.29
C ASN A 271 -20.75 18.63 22.94
N CYS A 272 -19.67 18.46 22.18
CA CYS A 272 -18.82 19.56 21.76
C CYS A 272 -19.37 20.11 20.43
N LYS A 273 -20.27 21.10 20.53
CA LYS A 273 -20.65 22.00 19.44
C LYS A 273 -19.65 23.15 19.30
N GLU A 274 -18.35 22.89 19.39
CA GLU A 274 -17.34 23.91 19.09
C GLU A 274 -16.61 23.52 17.82
N LEU A 275 -17.01 24.20 16.74
CA LEU A 275 -16.14 24.44 15.59
C LEU A 275 -14.91 25.19 16.12
N ASP A 276 -13.86 24.45 16.48
CA ASP A 276 -12.57 25.06 16.75
C ASP A 276 -12.07 25.61 15.40
N LEU A 277 -12.11 26.94 15.27
CA LEU A 277 -11.72 27.66 14.07
C LEU A 277 -10.28 27.25 13.67
N VAL A 278 -10.14 26.83 12.41
CA VAL A 278 -8.93 26.39 11.70
C VAL A 278 -7.77 27.41 11.74
N GLU A 279 -7.93 28.57 12.38
CA GLU A 279 -6.89 29.57 12.53
C GLU A 279 -5.68 29.12 13.37
N ARG A 280 -5.82 28.20 14.32
CA ARG A 280 -4.69 27.83 15.20
C ARG A 280 -3.68 26.89 14.55
N ALA A 281 -4.13 25.93 13.73
CA ALA A 281 -3.23 25.02 13.03
C ALA A 281 -2.41 25.76 11.94
N GLY A 282 -3.06 26.66 11.19
CA GLY A 282 -2.37 27.56 10.25
C GLY A 282 -1.34 28.44 10.95
N LYS A 283 -1.64 28.96 12.16
CA LYS A 283 -0.68 29.75 12.96
C LYS A 283 0.48 28.92 13.54
N ILE A 284 0.33 27.61 13.73
CA ILE A 284 1.43 26.73 14.17
C ILE A 284 2.38 26.44 12.98
N LEU A 285 1.84 26.24 11.78
CA LEU A 285 2.63 26.15 10.54
C LEU A 285 3.29 27.48 10.16
N LEU A 286 2.69 28.62 10.48
CA LEU A 286 3.28 29.95 10.26
C LEU A 286 4.29 30.37 11.36
N ARG A 287 4.41 29.59 12.45
CA ARG A 287 5.40 29.84 13.51
C ARG A 287 6.78 29.25 13.20
N SER A 288 6.97 28.56 12.08
CA SER A 288 8.28 28.33 11.47
C SER A 288 8.78 29.61 10.76
N SER A 289 8.78 30.73 11.47
CA SER A 289 9.33 31.99 10.98
C SER A 289 10.86 31.90 10.97
N GLY A 290 11.41 31.36 9.88
CA GLY A 290 12.85 31.32 9.60
C GLY A 290 13.20 31.24 8.11
N GLN A 291 12.23 31.00 7.23
CA GLN A 291 12.45 30.96 5.78
C GLN A 291 11.27 31.61 5.07
N ILE A 292 11.20 32.93 5.15
CA ILE A 292 10.36 33.72 4.25
C ILE A 292 11.32 34.54 3.39
N VAL A 293 11.63 34.03 2.21
CA VAL A 293 12.12 34.90 1.14
C VAL A 293 10.92 35.73 0.71
N PRO A 294 10.95 37.07 0.81
CA PRO A 294 9.85 37.90 0.39
C PRO A 294 9.63 37.72 -1.11
N PHE A 295 8.47 37.18 -1.49
CA PHE A 295 8.05 37.11 -2.89
C PHE A 295 7.57 38.51 -3.28
N SER A 296 8.37 39.27 -4.03
CA SER A 296 7.96 40.58 -4.57
C SER A 296 7.12 40.37 -5.84
N TYR A 297 5.94 40.99 -5.89
CA TYR A 297 5.08 41.05 -7.07
C TYR A 297 5.56 42.10 -8.09
N GLU A 298 6.87 42.23 -8.28
CA GLU A 298 7.42 43.11 -9.31
C GLU A 298 7.98 42.24 -10.43
N GLU A 299 7.55 42.59 -11.66
CA GLU A 299 7.74 41.92 -12.95
C GLU A 299 8.76 40.78 -12.97
N GLU A 300 8.27 39.54 -13.11
CA GLU A 300 9.10 38.37 -13.34
C GLU A 300 9.96 38.60 -14.60
N ASP A 301 11.28 38.64 -14.41
CA ASP A 301 12.26 38.57 -15.49
C ASP A 301 12.10 37.20 -16.18
N MET A 302 11.46 37.21 -17.34
CA MET A 302 11.20 36.01 -18.15
C MET A 302 12.37 35.67 -19.09
N ASP A 303 13.50 36.37 -18.98
CA ASP A 303 14.67 36.09 -19.81
C ASP A 303 15.45 34.87 -19.29
N ILE A 304 15.76 33.96 -20.22
CA ILE A 304 16.58 32.78 -19.95
C ILE A 304 18.05 33.21 -20.02
N HIS A 305 18.67 33.41 -18.85
CA HIS A 305 20.09 33.73 -18.75
C HIS A 305 20.95 32.47 -18.92
N SER A 306 22.02 32.54 -19.72
CA SER A 306 22.98 31.45 -19.89
C SER A 306 23.65 31.11 -18.54
N GLY A 307 23.65 29.81 -18.17
CA GLY A 307 24.03 29.27 -16.86
C GLY A 307 25.49 29.43 -16.41
N GLU A 308 26.22 30.44 -16.87
CA GLU A 308 27.57 30.78 -16.38
C GLU A 308 27.56 31.93 -15.35
N SER A 309 26.44 32.64 -15.15
CA SER A 309 26.34 33.79 -14.25
C SER A 309 25.64 33.50 -12.91
N GLY A 310 25.85 32.31 -12.34
CA GLY A 310 25.15 31.86 -11.12
C GLY A 310 26.00 31.08 -10.13
N ILE A 311 27.33 31.26 -10.13
CA ILE A 311 28.19 30.64 -9.10
C ILE A 311 28.22 31.55 -7.87
N ALA A 312 27.75 31.00 -6.74
CA ALA A 312 27.79 31.63 -5.42
C ALA A 312 29.24 31.88 -5.00
N CYS A 313 29.73 33.11 -5.16
CA CYS A 313 31.08 33.46 -4.71
C CYS A 313 31.15 34.66 -3.77
N ARG A 314 30.12 35.52 -3.62
CA ARG A 314 30.16 36.64 -2.65
C ARG A 314 28.76 37.06 -2.17
N TYR A 315 28.55 37.04 -0.85
CA TYR A 315 27.46 37.73 -0.17
C TYR A 315 28.03 39.00 0.45
N ASP A 316 28.24 40.04 -0.35
CA ASP A 316 28.82 41.29 0.18
C ASP A 316 27.76 42.18 0.85
N HIS A 317 26.46 41.85 0.76
CA HIS A 317 25.37 42.76 1.14
C HIS A 317 24.19 42.16 1.91
N GLU A 318 24.32 40.97 2.51
CA GLU A 318 23.28 40.46 3.42
C GLU A 318 23.77 40.49 4.87
N GLY A 319 23.30 41.50 5.61
CA GLY A 319 23.62 41.72 7.01
C GLY A 319 23.70 43.20 7.40
N VAL A 320 22.56 43.89 7.37
CA VAL A 320 22.31 45.09 8.20
C VAL A 320 20.92 44.99 8.80
#